data_AF-A0A9P5BUB7-F1
#
_entry.id   AF-A0A9P5BUB7-F1
#
_cell.length_a   1.000
_cell.length_b   1.000
_cell.length_c   1.000
_cell.angle_alpha   90.00
_cell.angle_beta   90.00
_cell.angle_gamma   90.00
#
_symmetry.space_group_name_H-M   'P 1'
#
loop_
_entity.id
_entity.type
_entity.pdbx_description
1 polymer ?
#
loop_
_entity_poly.entity_id
_entity_poly.type
_entity_poly.pdbx_seq_one_letter_code
_entity_poly.pdbx_strand_id
1 'polypeptide(L)'
;MLLPLALTIVTAATVATAAAPSELSATARAAAGYRSVAYFPNWVPSLSPSLSPSLSRPDVDTVQAIYARNFRPQDVNATALTHLNYAFANVRPETGEVYLSDPSSDTGNAVDDVHGCVEQLFLQKKRHRGLKTLLSIGGITYSAHFPQPA
;
A
#
# COMPACT_ATOMS: atom_id res chain seq x y z
N MET A 1 -44.09 -38.36 -18.78
CA MET A 1 -42.63 -38.27 -18.99
C MET A 1 -42.28 -36.81 -19.24
N LEU A 2 -41.39 -36.28 -18.41
CA LEU A 2 -41.09 -34.86 -18.22
C LEU A 2 -40.43 -34.19 -19.44
N LEU A 3 -40.87 -32.97 -19.76
CA LEU A 3 -40.09 -32.00 -20.56
C LEU A 3 -38.97 -31.40 -19.69
N PRO A 4 -37.71 -31.27 -20.16
CA PRO A 4 -36.73 -30.43 -19.50
C PRO A 4 -36.81 -29.00 -20.04
N LEU A 5 -36.99 -28.06 -19.10
CA LEU A 5 -36.91 -26.62 -19.29
C LEU A 5 -35.42 -26.24 -19.41
N ALA A 6 -34.93 -25.98 -20.63
CA ALA A 6 -33.56 -25.49 -20.84
C ALA A 6 -33.49 -24.00 -20.50
N LEU A 7 -32.89 -23.67 -19.36
CA LEU A 7 -32.61 -22.31 -18.93
C LEU A 7 -31.38 -21.78 -19.69
N THR A 8 -31.62 -21.02 -20.76
CA THR A 8 -30.56 -20.31 -21.49
C THR A 8 -30.12 -19.09 -20.69
N ILE A 9 -28.95 -19.16 -20.05
CA ILE A 9 -28.31 -17.97 -19.46
C ILE A 9 -27.46 -17.32 -20.55
N VAL A 10 -27.95 -16.23 -21.12
CA VAL A 10 -27.14 -15.29 -21.90
C VAL A 10 -26.52 -14.30 -20.93
N THR A 11 -25.26 -14.46 -20.57
CA THR A 11 -24.48 -13.42 -19.89
C THR A 11 -23.70 -12.65 -20.95
N ALA A 12 -24.22 -11.48 -21.33
CA ALA A 12 -23.52 -10.54 -22.18
C ALA A 12 -23.02 -9.34 -21.36
N ALA A 13 -21.86 -8.83 -21.79
CA ALA A 13 -21.27 -7.52 -21.48
C ALA A 13 -20.56 -7.39 -20.11
N THR A 14 -19.35 -6.86 -20.00
CA THR A 14 -18.47 -6.18 -20.97
C THR A 14 -17.06 -6.25 -20.39
N VAL A 15 -16.06 -6.70 -21.16
CA VAL A 15 -14.66 -6.45 -20.79
C VAL A 15 -14.45 -4.96 -21.01
N ALA A 16 -14.34 -4.20 -19.92
CA ALA A 16 -13.91 -2.82 -19.98
C ALA A 16 -12.44 -2.81 -20.40
N THR A 17 -12.19 -2.69 -21.69
CA THR A 17 -10.87 -2.36 -22.22
C THR A 17 -10.53 -0.97 -21.69
N ALA A 18 -9.72 -0.91 -20.63
CA ALA A 18 -9.22 0.34 -20.09
C ALA A 18 -8.48 1.07 -21.21
N ALA A 19 -9.10 2.13 -21.73
CA ALA A 19 -8.49 3.00 -22.72
C ALA A 19 -7.16 3.51 -22.15
N ALA A 20 -6.08 3.31 -22.92
CA ALA A 20 -4.76 3.82 -22.57
C ALA A 20 -4.87 5.33 -22.29
N PRO A 21 -4.41 5.83 -21.13
CA PRO A 21 -4.57 7.22 -20.78
C PRO A 21 -3.69 8.06 -21.71
N SER A 22 -4.29 9.00 -22.42
CA SER A 22 -3.63 9.91 -23.35
C SER A 22 -2.41 10.59 -22.70
N GLU A 23 -1.28 10.50 -23.39
CA GLU A 23 0.09 10.91 -23.02
C GLU A 23 0.25 12.43 -22.80
N LEU A 24 -0.47 13.01 -21.84
CA LEU A 24 -0.03 14.24 -21.21
C LEU A 24 1.10 13.87 -20.25
N SER A 25 2.30 14.36 -20.55
CA SER A 25 3.49 14.27 -19.69
C SER A 25 3.10 14.50 -18.22
N ALA A 26 3.62 13.67 -17.31
CA ALA A 26 3.33 13.77 -15.88
C ALA A 26 3.62 15.19 -15.34
N THR A 27 4.57 15.91 -15.94
CA THR A 27 4.87 17.32 -15.64
C THR A 27 3.73 18.26 -16.05
N ALA A 28 3.12 18.05 -17.23
CA ALA A 28 1.97 18.84 -17.68
C ALA A 28 0.73 18.58 -16.82
N ARG A 29 0.53 17.33 -16.37
CA ARG A 29 -0.54 16.98 -15.42
C ARG A 29 -0.32 17.62 -14.05
N ALA A 30 0.92 17.58 -13.55
CA ALA A 30 1.29 18.23 -12.28
C ALA A 30 1.09 19.76 -12.33
N ALA A 31 1.36 20.40 -13.48
CA ALA A 31 1.13 21.83 -13.70
C ALA A 31 -0.36 22.20 -13.81
N ALA A 32 -1.21 21.29 -14.30
CA ALA A 32 -2.66 21.48 -14.43
C ALA A 32 -3.45 21.21 -13.13
N GLY A 33 -2.78 21.01 -11.99
CA GLY A 33 -3.42 20.76 -10.69
C GLY A 33 -3.80 19.29 -10.42
N TYR A 34 -3.55 18.38 -11.36
CA TYR A 34 -3.73 16.94 -11.12
C TYR A 34 -2.62 16.41 -10.22
N ARG A 35 -3.02 15.84 -9.08
CA ARG A 35 -2.09 15.20 -8.13
C ARG A 35 -2.04 13.70 -8.39
N SER A 36 -0.92 13.24 -8.95
CA SER A 36 -0.60 11.82 -9.04
C SER A 36 -0.15 11.32 -7.66
N VAL A 37 -0.87 10.33 -7.11
CA VAL A 37 -0.66 9.78 -5.77
C VAL A 37 -0.47 8.27 -5.87
N ALA A 38 0.56 7.76 -5.21
CA ALA A 38 0.76 6.31 -5.04
C ALA A 38 0.85 5.96 -3.56
N TYR A 39 0.43 4.75 -3.21
CA TYR A 39 0.67 4.16 -1.90
C TYR A 39 1.92 3.29 -1.96
N PHE A 40 2.81 3.46 -0.99
CA PHE A 40 3.93 2.56 -0.75
C PHE A 40 3.65 1.77 0.54
N PRO A 41 2.98 0.60 0.44
CA PRO A 41 2.77 -0.27 1.58
C PRO A 41 4.07 -1.02 1.94
N ASN A 42 4.59 -0.82 3.15
CA ASN A 42 5.77 -1.54 3.63
C ASN A 42 5.46 -3.02 3.97
N TRP A 43 4.17 -3.35 4.16
CA TRP A 43 3.70 -4.66 4.57
C TRP A 43 2.57 -5.19 3.66
N VAL A 44 2.37 -6.50 3.68
CA VAL A 44 1.28 -7.20 2.98
C VAL A 44 0.44 -7.90 4.04
N PRO A 45 -0.88 -7.71 4.10
CA PRO A 45 -1.75 -8.66 4.80
C PRO A 45 -1.63 -10.00 4.07
N SER A 46 -1.31 -11.09 4.78
CA SER A 46 -1.29 -12.45 4.20
C SER A 46 -2.71 -12.85 3.77
N LEU A 47 -3.17 -12.36 2.62
CA LEU A 47 -4.35 -12.87 1.94
C LEU A 47 -3.94 -14.14 1.21
N SER A 48 -3.59 -15.20 1.96
CA SER A 48 -3.52 -16.56 1.42
C SER A 48 -4.87 -17.23 1.69
N PRO A 49 -5.70 -17.52 0.67
CA PRO A 49 -6.85 -18.39 0.86
C PRO A 49 -6.34 -19.83 1.03
N SER A 50 -6.20 -20.23 2.29
CA SER A 50 -6.37 -21.60 2.83
C SER A 50 -5.81 -22.78 2.01
N LEU A 51 -4.61 -23.27 2.35
CA LEU A 51 -4.13 -24.68 2.29
C LEU A 51 -2.80 -24.70 3.08
N SER A 52 -2.51 -25.41 4.17
CA SER A 52 -3.18 -26.36 5.06
C SER A 52 -2.39 -26.36 6.40
N PRO A 53 -2.96 -26.91 7.50
CA PRO A 53 -2.50 -26.68 8.87
C PRO A 53 -1.53 -27.76 9.35
N SER A 54 -0.37 -27.36 9.88
CA SER A 54 0.30 -27.99 11.04
C SER A 54 1.77 -27.58 11.09
N LEU A 55 2.02 -26.48 11.80
CA LEU A 55 3.21 -26.31 12.65
C LEU A 55 2.92 -25.08 13.48
N SER A 56 2.65 -25.29 14.75
CA SER A 56 2.47 -24.25 15.76
C SER A 56 3.78 -23.47 15.91
N ARG A 57 4.00 -22.50 15.03
CA ARG A 57 5.00 -21.44 15.20
C ARG A 57 4.25 -20.11 15.30
N PRO A 58 4.48 -19.30 16.33
CA PRO A 58 3.76 -18.04 16.50
C PRO A 58 4.20 -16.92 15.53
N ASP A 59 4.93 -17.20 14.45
CA ASP A 59 5.71 -16.17 13.73
C ASP A 59 5.75 -16.31 12.19
N VAL A 60 4.65 -16.66 11.53
CA VAL A 60 4.62 -16.67 10.05
C VAL A 60 3.30 -16.16 9.48
N ASP A 61 3.15 -14.83 9.44
CA ASP A 61 2.19 -14.16 8.53
C ASP A 61 2.66 -12.78 8.01
N THR A 62 3.81 -12.25 8.46
CA THR A 62 4.36 -10.97 8.00
C THR A 62 5.58 -11.18 7.11
N VAL A 63 5.38 -11.66 5.88
CA VAL A 63 6.42 -11.44 4.86
C VAL A 63 6.34 -9.97 4.45
N GLN A 64 7.21 -9.18 5.06
CA GLN A 64 7.27 -7.74 4.88
C GLN A 64 7.41 -7.40 3.39
N ALA A 65 6.57 -6.49 2.88
CA ALA A 65 6.29 -6.33 1.45
C ALA A 65 7.51 -5.97 0.62
N ILE A 66 8.43 -5.23 1.23
CA ILE A 66 9.69 -4.82 0.61
C ILE A 66 10.52 -6.07 0.23
N TYR A 67 10.48 -7.12 1.06
CA TYR A 67 11.18 -8.37 0.80
C TYR A 67 10.41 -9.28 -0.15
N ALA A 68 9.09 -9.43 0.03
CA ALA A 68 8.27 -10.31 -0.82
C ALA A 68 8.14 -9.80 -2.27
N ARG A 69 7.96 -8.49 -2.43
CA ARG A 69 7.73 -7.86 -3.75
C ARG A 69 9.03 -7.38 -4.39
N ASN A 70 10.14 -7.41 -3.65
CA ASN A 70 11.43 -6.85 -4.06
C ASN A 70 11.30 -5.45 -4.67
N PHE A 71 10.44 -4.62 -4.08
CA PHE A 71 10.14 -3.28 -4.54
C PHE A 71 10.44 -2.30 -3.40
N ARG A 72 11.49 -1.49 -3.58
CA ARG A 72 12.03 -0.61 -2.55
C ARG A 72 11.69 0.84 -2.87
N PRO A 73 11.83 1.77 -1.91
CA PRO A 73 11.51 3.18 -2.16
C PRO A 73 12.36 3.82 -3.29
N GLN A 74 13.58 3.34 -3.52
CA GLN A 74 14.39 3.77 -4.68
C GLN A 74 13.77 3.42 -6.03
N ASP A 75 12.94 2.37 -6.10
CA ASP A 75 12.36 1.88 -7.34
C ASP A 75 11.08 2.66 -7.72
N VAL A 76 10.62 3.57 -6.84
CA VAL A 76 9.49 4.46 -7.10
C VAL A 76 9.86 5.50 -8.16
N ASN A 77 9.06 5.59 -9.23
CA ASN A 77 9.18 6.65 -10.22
C ASN A 77 8.66 7.99 -9.66
N ALA A 78 9.52 8.67 -8.90
CA ALA A 78 9.22 9.96 -8.25
C ALA A 78 8.91 11.10 -9.22
N THR A 79 9.33 11.01 -10.50
CA THR A 79 9.03 12.04 -11.52
C THR A 79 7.58 11.99 -11.99
N ALA A 80 6.94 10.82 -11.90
CA ALA A 80 5.55 10.62 -12.28
C ALA A 80 4.56 10.92 -11.14
N LEU A 81 5.06 11.23 -9.94
CA LEU A 81 4.26 11.38 -8.72
C LEU A 81 4.37 12.79 -8.16
N THR A 82 3.26 13.25 -7.58
CA THR A 82 3.23 14.47 -6.77
C THR A 82 3.20 14.14 -5.28
N HIS A 83 2.53 13.03 -4.93
CA HIS A 83 2.39 12.56 -3.55
C HIS A 83 2.70 11.06 -3.49
N LEU A 84 3.34 10.67 -2.40
CA LEU A 84 3.55 9.28 -2.05
C LEU A 84 3.09 9.07 -0.60
N ASN A 85 2.12 8.19 -0.43
CA ASN A 85 1.56 7.82 0.85
C ASN A 85 2.30 6.59 1.37
N TYR A 86 3.16 6.79 2.37
CA TYR A 86 3.84 5.71 3.06
C TYR A 86 2.85 5.02 4.00
N ALA A 87 2.64 3.72 3.83
CA ALA A 87 1.53 3.01 4.43
C ALA A 87 2.01 1.70 5.10
N PHE A 88 1.55 1.30 6.29
CA PHE A 88 0.69 2.01 7.22
C PHE A 88 1.34 2.07 8.61
N ALA A 89 1.25 3.22 9.28
CA ALA A 89 1.44 3.30 10.72
C ALA A 89 0.18 2.79 11.45
N ASN A 90 0.37 2.30 12.66
CA ASN A 90 -0.71 1.78 13.50
C ASN A 90 -0.97 2.76 14.66
N VAL A 91 -2.10 2.57 15.34
CA VAL A 91 -2.51 3.33 16.53
C VAL A 91 -2.71 2.36 17.69
N ARG A 92 -2.28 2.75 18.89
CA ARG A 92 -2.55 2.00 20.13
C ARG A 92 -3.99 2.26 20.58
N PRO A 93 -4.86 1.24 20.70
CA PRO A 93 -6.25 1.43 21.09
C PRO A 93 -6.43 2.11 22.46
N GLU A 94 -5.52 1.85 23.40
CA GLU A 94 -5.65 2.27 24.79
C GLU A 94 -5.22 3.73 25.00
N THR A 95 -4.21 4.17 24.24
CA THR A 95 -3.58 5.49 24.43
C THR A 95 -3.80 6.45 23.26
N GLY A 96 -4.19 5.94 22.09
CA GLY A 96 -4.27 6.72 20.85
C GLY A 96 -2.90 7.06 20.23
N GLU A 97 -1.81 6.52 20.76
CA GLU A 97 -0.46 6.77 20.24
C GLU A 97 -0.27 6.13 18.86
N VAL A 98 0.26 6.92 17.90
CA VAL A 98 0.62 6.42 16.57
C VAL A 98 2.04 5.88 16.60
N TYR A 99 2.24 4.66 16.11
CA TYR A 99 3.54 4.00 16.07
C TYR A 99 3.82 3.32 14.73
N LEU A 100 5.11 3.13 14.46
CA LEU A 100 5.60 2.42 13.28
C LEU A 100 5.36 0.92 13.44
N SER A 101 4.72 0.32 12.45
CA SER A 101 4.32 -1.10 12.50
C SER A 101 5.48 -2.05 12.23
N ASP A 102 6.52 -1.61 11.52
CA ASP A 102 7.77 -2.36 11.35
C ASP A 102 8.99 -1.44 11.44
N PRO A 103 9.47 -1.13 12.66
CA PRO A 103 10.66 -0.31 12.87
C PRO A 103 11.92 -0.83 12.14
N SER A 104 12.02 -2.14 11.88
CA SER A 104 13.19 -2.72 11.20
C SER A 104 13.25 -2.28 9.74
N SER A 105 12.13 -2.28 9.03
CA SER A 105 12.09 -1.76 7.66
C SER A 105 11.90 -0.26 7.58
N ASP A 106 11.15 0.32 8.53
CA ASP A 106 10.80 1.74 8.53
C ASP A 106 12.01 2.62 8.78
N THR A 107 12.75 2.32 9.85
CA THR A 107 13.85 3.15 10.35
C THR A 107 15.16 2.39 10.50
N GLY A 108 15.20 1.08 10.23
CA GLY A 108 16.39 0.25 10.51
C GLY A 108 16.62 0.03 12.01
N ASN A 109 15.56 0.07 12.83
CA ASN A 109 15.63 0.02 14.30
C ASN A 109 16.46 1.17 14.90
N ALA A 110 16.40 2.35 14.28
CA ALA A 110 17.20 3.51 14.66
C ALA A 110 17.04 3.94 16.12
N VAL A 111 18.17 4.10 16.80
CA VAL A 111 18.29 4.79 18.10
C VAL A 111 18.84 6.21 17.89
N ASP A 112 19.85 6.36 17.01
CA ASP A 112 20.48 7.65 16.70
C ASP A 112 20.20 8.07 15.24
N ASP A 113 20.61 7.24 14.26
CA ASP A 113 20.47 7.52 12.83
C ASP A 113 19.35 6.71 12.18
N VAL A 114 18.47 7.40 11.44
CA VAL A 114 17.32 6.78 10.74
C VAL A 114 17.75 6.20 9.39
N HIS A 115 17.55 4.90 9.24
CA HIS A 115 17.77 4.13 8.02
C HIS A 115 16.44 3.62 7.43
N GLY A 116 16.50 2.60 6.58
CA GLY A 116 15.33 1.92 6.05
C GLY A 116 14.53 2.76 5.05
N CYS A 117 13.22 2.53 5.00
CA CYS A 117 12.35 3.17 4.04
C CYS A 117 12.26 4.68 4.22
N VAL A 118 12.29 5.17 5.47
CA VAL A 118 12.21 6.61 5.77
C VAL A 118 13.41 7.35 5.18
N GLU A 119 14.62 6.79 5.33
CA GLU A 119 15.84 7.36 4.73
C GLU A 119 15.74 7.43 3.21
N GLN A 120 15.36 6.32 2.56
CA GLN A 120 15.30 6.25 1.11
C GLN A 120 14.24 7.20 0.53
N LEU A 121 13.10 7.35 1.20
CA LEU A 121 12.09 8.34 0.84
C LEU A 121 12.57 9.78 1.02
N PHE A 122 13.34 10.04 2.08
CA PHE A 122 13.98 11.34 2.27
C PHE A 122 14.97 11.68 1.15
N LEU A 123 15.78 10.72 0.71
CA LEU A 123 16.68 10.88 -0.43
C LEU A 123 15.91 11.14 -1.74
N GLN A 124 14.79 10.43 -1.96
CA GLN A 124 13.93 10.69 -3.12
C GLN A 124 13.36 12.11 -3.12
N LYS A 125 12.90 12.62 -1.96
CA LYS A 125 12.42 14.00 -1.84
C LYS A 125 13.51 15.03 -2.10
N LYS A 126 14.75 14.78 -1.68
CA LYS A 126 15.89 15.67 -1.96
C LYS A 126 16.12 15.79 -3.46
N ARG A 127 16.06 14.68 -4.20
CA ARG A 127 16.22 14.63 -5.66
C ARG A 127 15.01 15.20 -6.40
N HIS A 128 13.80 14.95 -5.89
CA HIS A 128 12.53 15.35 -6.50
C HIS A 128 11.76 16.29 -5.56
N ARG A 129 12.12 17.57 -5.56
CA ARG A 129 11.55 18.57 -4.64
C ARG A 129 10.05 18.81 -4.79
N GLY A 130 9.46 18.40 -5.92
CA GLY A 130 8.03 18.39 -6.17
C GLY A 130 7.28 17.25 -5.47
N LEU A 131 7.97 16.17 -5.09
CA LEU A 131 7.38 15.01 -4.42
C LEU A 131 7.08 15.33 -2.96
N LYS A 132 5.85 15.06 -2.54
CA LYS A 132 5.40 15.13 -1.14
C LYS A 132 5.22 13.72 -0.61
N THR A 133 5.69 13.47 0.61
CA THR A 133 5.48 12.18 1.27
C THR A 133 4.56 12.38 2.47
N LEU A 134 3.53 11.55 2.58
CA LEU A 134 2.58 11.56 3.69
C LEU A 134 2.61 10.20 4.38
N LEU A 135 2.44 10.18 5.70
CA LEU A 135 2.25 8.93 6.45
C LEU A 135 0.77 8.60 6.50
N SER A 136 0.39 7.42 6.02
CA SER A 136 -0.95 6.87 6.17
C SER A 136 -1.03 6.04 7.44
N ILE A 137 -2.04 6.29 8.26
CA ILE A 137 -2.30 5.59 9.52
C ILE A 137 -3.58 4.76 9.35
N GLY A 138 -3.58 3.53 9.86
CA GLY A 138 -4.75 2.65 9.74
C GLY A 138 -4.64 1.70 8.54
N GLY A 139 -5.56 1.83 7.59
CA GLY A 139 -5.77 0.84 6.53
C GLY A 139 -6.73 -0.27 6.97
N ILE A 140 -6.94 -1.29 6.13
CA ILE A 140 -7.95 -2.33 6.38
C ILE A 140 -7.73 -3.07 7.71
N THR A 141 -6.47 -3.25 8.13
CA THR A 141 -6.13 -4.03 9.32
C THR A 141 -6.10 -3.17 10.58
N TYR A 142 -5.50 -1.98 10.53
CA TYR A 142 -5.32 -1.15 11.72
C TYR A 142 -6.47 -0.16 11.97
N SER A 143 -7.46 -0.09 11.08
CA SER A 143 -8.64 0.76 11.27
C SER A 143 -9.48 0.37 12.48
N ALA A 144 -9.46 -0.90 12.87
CA ALA A 144 -10.16 -1.39 14.06
C ALA A 144 -9.61 -0.80 15.37
N HIS A 145 -8.38 -0.28 15.36
CA HIS A 145 -7.76 0.36 16.53
C HIS A 145 -8.12 1.84 16.67
N PHE A 146 -8.86 2.42 15.72
CA PHE A 146 -9.38 3.77 15.89
C PHE A 146 -10.43 3.81 17.01
N PRO A 147 -10.49 4.91 17.77
CA PRO A 147 -11.50 5.08 18.81
C PRO A 147 -12.90 5.02 18.19
N GLN A 148 -13.80 4.33 18.90
CA GLN A 148 -15.20 4.25 18.49
C GLN A 148 -15.92 5.59 18.77
N PRO A 149 -16.99 5.90 18.02
CA PRO A 149 -17.83 7.06 18.30
C PRO A 149 -18.37 7.00 19.74
N ALA A 150 -18.45 8.15 20.40
CA ALA A 150 -19.01 8.32 21.74
C ALA A 150 -20.56 8.26 21.74
#